data_AF-A0A4Q0M479-F1
#
_entry.id   AF-A0A4Q0M479-F1
#
_cell.length_a   1.000
_cell.length_b   1.000
_cell.length_c   1.000
_cell.angle_alpha   90.00
_cell.angle_beta   90.00
_cell.angle_gamma   90.00
#
_symmetry.space_group_name_H-M   'P 1'
#
loop_
_entity.id
_entity.type
_entity.pdbx_description
1 polymer ?
#
loop_
_entity_poly.entity_id
_entity_poly.type
_entity_poly.pdbx_seq_one_letter_code
_entity_poly.pdbx_strand_id
1 'polypeptide(L)' 'MEYLVIIYSVGIVICLFDILIVLQISRYPYSKRKEKVLWTNVVLLLPFFGIFLYYLVGRDRLDNDTHQ' A
#
# COMPACT_ATOMS: atom_id res chain seq x y z
N MET A 1 -12.20 -20.21 19.92
CA MET A 1 -11.83 -18.90 20.51
C MET A 1 -10.40 -18.52 20.15
N GLU A 2 -9.39 -19.36 20.40
CA GLU A 2 -7.98 -19.08 20.11
C GLU A 2 -7.68 -18.76 18.63
N TYR A 3 -8.23 -19.54 17.69
CA TYR A 3 -8.07 -19.27 16.25
C TYR A 3 -8.63 -17.91 15.81
N LEU A 4 -9.74 -17.47 16.42
CA LEU A 4 -10.30 -16.16 16.12
C LEU A 4 -9.35 -15.05 16.58
N VAL A 5 -8.76 -15.19 17.78
CA VAL A 5 -7.77 -14.24 18.29
C VAL A 5 -6.56 -14.13 17.37
N ILE A 6 -6.06 -15.25 16.85
CA ILE A 6 -4.94 -15.26 15.89
C ILE A 6 -5.33 -14.57 14.57
N ILE A 7 -6.52 -14.85 14.04
CA ILE A 7 -6.98 -14.22 12.80
C ILE A 7 -7.13 -12.70 12.97
N TYR A 8 -7.71 -12.25 14.09
CA TYR A 8 -7.86 -10.83 14.38
C TYR A 8 -6.52 -10.13 14.61
N SER A 9 -5.58 -10.75 15.31
CA SER A 9 -4.26 -10.15 15.53
C SER A 9 -3.48 -9.99 14.22
N VAL A 10 -3.52 -11.01 13.35
CA VAL A 10 -2.92 -10.94 12.01
C VAL A 10 -3.60 -9.86 11.16
N GLY A 11 -4.94 -9.78 11.20
CA GLY A 11 -5.70 -8.74 10.50
C GLY A 11 -5.30 -7.31 10.91
N ILE A 12 -5.11 -7.07 12.21
CA ILE A 12 -4.65 -5.78 12.73
C ILE A 12 -3.27 -5.42 12.20
N VAL A 13 -2.33 -6.38 12.19
CA VAL A 13 -0.97 -6.16 11.67
C VAL A 13 -1.02 -5.78 10.19
N ILE A 14 -1.82 -6.48 9.38
CA ILE A 14 -1.98 -6.17 7.96
C ILE A 14 -2.54 -4.75 7.78
N CYS A 15 -3.59 -4.37 8.52
CA CYS A 15 -4.15 -3.02 8.47
C CYS A 15 -3.11 -1.93 8.82
N LEU A 16 -2.22 -2.19 9.78
CA LEU A 16 -1.14 -1.25 10.11
C LEU A 16 -0.16 -1.08 8.93
N PHE A 17 0.20 -2.18 8.26
CA PHE A 17 1.05 -2.11 7.06
C PHE A 17 0.38 -1.37 5.91
N ASP A 18 -0.92 -1.58 5.70
CA ASP A 18 -1.73 -0.84 4.72
C ASP A 18 -1.62 0.67 4.95
N ILE A 19 -1.86 1.11 6.18
CA ILE A 19 -1.79 2.54 6.55
C ILE A 19 -0.39 3.10 6.30
N LEU A 20 0.66 2.37 6.65
CA LEU A 20 2.04 2.79 6.43
C LEU A 20 2.36 2.96 4.94
N ILE A 21 1.89 2.04 4.09
CA ILE A 21 2.10 2.12 2.64
C ILE A 21 1.30 3.25 2.02
N VAL A 22 0.04 3.44 2.42
CA VAL A 22 -0.77 4.59 1.96
C VAL A 22 -0.11 5.90 2.39
N LEU A 23 0.44 5.98 3.60
CA LEU A 23 1.19 7.15 4.05
C LEU A 23 2.44 7.38 3.19
N GLN A 24 3.17 6.32 2.84
CA GLN A 24 4.33 6.39 1.96
C GLN A 24 3.93 6.87 0.56
N ILE A 25 2.84 6.35 -0.01
CA ILE A 25 2.26 6.81 -1.29
C ILE A 25 1.88 8.29 -1.22
N SER A 26 1.30 8.72 -0.09
CA SER A 26 0.87 10.12 0.07
C SER A 26 2.03 11.12 0.08
N ARG A 27 3.24 10.71 0.47
CA ARG A 27 4.45 11.54 0.54
C ARG A 27 5.06 11.92 -0.83
N TYR A 28 4.70 11.23 -1.91
CA TYR A 28 5.21 11.56 -3.26
C TYR A 28 4.76 12.96 -3.75
N PRO A 29 5.35 13.56 -4.80
CA PRO A 29 4.93 14.87 -5.30
C PRO A 29 3.53 14.88 -5.94
N TYR A 30 2.92 16.06 -6.05
CA TYR A 30 1.55 16.26 -6.58
C TYR A 30 1.45 15.96 -8.09
N SER A 31 2.57 15.98 -8.82
CA SER A 31 2.66 15.58 -10.24
C SER A 31 2.20 14.14 -10.47
N LYS A 32 2.29 13.27 -9.45
CA LYS A 32 1.91 11.85 -9.49
C LYS A 32 0.54 11.55 -8.90
N ARG A 33 -0.36 12.55 -8.82
CA ARG A 33 -1.70 12.40 -8.20
C ARG A 33 -2.49 11.20 -8.74
N LYS A 34 -2.43 10.91 -10.04
CA LYS A 34 -3.15 9.77 -10.65
C LYS A 34 -2.62 8.43 -10.16
N GLU A 35 -1.31 8.23 -10.19
CA GLU A 35 -0.68 6.99 -9.70
C GLU A 35 -0.82 6.80 -8.20
N LYS A 36 -0.74 7.88 -7.41
CA LYS A 36 -1.00 7.82 -5.98
C LYS A 36 -2.39 7.25 -5.67
N VAL A 37 -3.41 7.78 -6.33
CA VAL A 37 -4.80 7.34 -6.10
C VAL A 37 -4.99 5.90 -6.57
N LEU A 38 -4.36 5.52 -7.69
CA LEU A 38 -4.41 4.16 -8.22
C LEU A 38 -3.76 3.16 -7.24
N TRP A 39 -2.54 3.44 -6.77
CA TRP A 39 -1.85 2.58 -5.83
C TRP A 39 -2.50 2.56 -4.45
N THR A 40 -3.04 3.68 -3.98
CA THR A 40 -3.82 3.73 -2.73
C THR A 40 -5.03 2.82 -2.84
N ASN A 41 -5.81 2.89 -3.94
CA ASN A 41 -6.97 2.02 -4.13
C ASN A 41 -6.58 0.54 -4.27
N VAL A 42 -5.47 0.23 -4.94
CA VAL A 42 -4.98 -1.16 -5.08
C VAL A 42 -4.62 -1.75 -3.70
N VAL A 43 -3.92 -0.98 -2.86
CA VAL A 43 -3.54 -1.39 -1.51
C VAL A 43 -4.80 -1.53 -0.63
N LEU A 44 -5.71 -0.56 -0.67
CA LEU A 44 -6.93 -0.58 0.15
C LEU A 44 -7.91 -1.71 -0.22
N LEU A 45 -8.05 -2.03 -1.51
CA LEU A 45 -8.95 -3.08 -1.99
C LEU A 45 -8.35 -4.48 -1.86
N LEU A 46 -7.03 -4.58 -1.88
CA LEU A 46 -6.29 -5.83 -1.70
C LEU A 46 -5.21 -5.64 -0.63
N PRO A 47 -5.55 -5.70 0.67
CA PRO A 47 -4.59 -5.41 1.72
C PRO A 47 -3.37 -6.35 1.70
N PHE A 48 -3.55 -7.62 1.33
CA PHE A 48 -2.42 -8.55 1.23
C PHE A 48 -1.69 -8.46 -0.12
N PHE A 49 -2.43 -8.53 -1.22
CA PHE A 49 -1.87 -8.57 -2.58
C PHE A 49 -1.44 -7.20 -3.09
N GLY A 50 -2.15 -6.14 -2.71
CA GLY A 50 -1.89 -4.76 -3.11
C GLY A 50 -0.61 -4.22 -2.50
N ILE A 51 -0.31 -4.58 -1.24
CA ILE A 51 1.00 -4.32 -0.62
C ILE A 51 2.13 -4.96 -1.44
N PHE A 52 1.96 -6.23 -1.81
CA PHE A 52 2.95 -6.96 -2.60
C PHE A 52 3.15 -6.34 -3.99
N LEU A 53 2.06 -6.03 -4.69
CA LEU A 53 2.09 -5.36 -6.00
C LEU A 53 2.70 -3.96 -5.93
N TYR A 54 2.41 -3.20 -4.87
CA TYR A 54 3.01 -1.88 -4.65
C TYR A 54 4.53 -2.01 -4.50
N TYR A 55 5.01 -2.98 -3.74
CA TYR A 55 6.44 -3.15 -3.55
C TYR A 55 7.17 -3.61 -4.82
N LEU A 56 6.50 -4.41 -5.66
CA LEU A 56 7.10 -5.05 -6.83
C LEU A 56 7.04 -4.17 -8.09
N VAL A 57 5.99 -3.36 -8.26
CA VAL A 57 5.78 -2.54 -9.46
C VAL A 57 5.50 -1.08 -9.11
N GLY A 58 4.73 -0.82 -8.05
CA GLY A 58 4.29 0.53 -7.72
C GLY A 58 5.38 1.46 -7.23
N ARG A 59 6.32 0.93 -6.46
CA ARG A 59 7.48 1.65 -5.97
C ARG A 59 8.35 2.15 -7.12
N ASP A 60 8.72 1.26 -8.04
CA ASP A 60 9.58 1.62 -9.18
C ASP A 60 8.90 2.60 -10.13
N ARG A 61 7.57 2.47 -10.32
CA ARG A 61 6.76 3.41 -11.11
C ARG A 61 6.74 4.82 -10.49
N LEU A 62 6.54 4.93 -9.18
CA LEU A 62 6.53 6.23 -8.49
C LEU A 62 7.93 6.86 -8.39
N ASP A 63 9.00 6.05 -8.38
CA ASP A 63 10.39 6.50 -8.25
C ASP A 63 11.02 6.92 -9.59
N ASN A 64 10.94 6.09 -10.64
CA ASN A 64 11.55 6.38 -11.96
C ASN A 64 11.03 7.69 -12.57
N ASP A 65 9.80 8.01 -12.27
CA ASP A 65 9.05 9.12 -12.86
C ASP A 65 9.34 10.45 -12.13
N THR A 66 10.27 10.44 -11.16
CA THR A 66 10.92 11.60 -10.52
C THR A 66 12.20 12.02 -11.25
N HIS A 67 12.75 11.15 -12.10
CA HIS A 67 13.99 11.38 -12.85
C HIS A 67 13.79 11.69 -14.35
N GLN A 68 12.54 11.77 -14.83
CA GLN A 68 12.16 12.30 -16.14
C GLN A 68 11.64 13.73 -16.04
#